data_AF-A0A9D8JZA1-F1
#
_entry.id   AF-A0A9D8JZA1-F1
#
_cell.length_a   1.000
_cell.length_b   1.000
_cell.length_c   1.000
_cell.angle_alpha   90.00
_cell.angle_beta   90.00
_cell.angle_gamma   90.00
#
_symmetry.space_group_name_H-M   'P 1'
#
loop_
_entity.id
_entity.type
_entity.pdbx_description
1 polymer ?
#
loop_
_entity_poly.entity_id
_entity_poly.type
_entity_poly.pdbx_seq_one_letter_code
_entity_poly.pdbx_strand_id
1 'polypeptide(L)'
;MGDCGFLPPPQPAGAVTYAIVDTGQGICYDNSDAIACPGAGQPFFGQDAQYAANPPRYRDNGDGTVTDLVTGLMWQQQIGGKATYDQAVAGAVALNLAGYNDWRLPTLKELYSLILFDGTDVSGCAGGTCSATPFIDTAYFGFEYGDAAAGERVIDAQYWSSTQYVSTTMNGDATVFGVNFADGRIKGYPREARGGANLQFVRYVRGSPDYGVNHFADNGDGAIADRATGLTWMQADSGQALNWEGSLAYCESLSLAGHDDWRLPNAKELQSLVDYTRAPAATGSAAIDPLFGSTTIADEGGGADYPFYWSSTTHADSNGSGSFAVYVAFGEALGFMETPPNSGNTQLLDVHGAGAQRSDPKSGDPAQWSEGHGPQGDVVRVYNYARCVRGGSVVFDPDGDPTAVRPAMTIENTGGQPSPAGSQPPPGGQGTGQGPDLAAAAAQLGVTEQQLRDALGPPPPDLAAAAARLGVTEAQLRAALGVP
;
A
#
# COMPACT_ATOMS: atom_id res chain seq x y z
N MET A 1 -29.35 49.08 -35.99
CA MET A 1 -29.91 48.00 -35.16
C MET A 1 -29.03 46.80 -35.42
N GLY A 2 -28.13 46.53 -34.47
CA GLY A 2 -27.12 45.48 -34.58
C GLY A 2 -27.74 44.12 -34.33
N ASP A 3 -27.37 43.16 -35.16
CA ASP A 3 -27.79 41.77 -35.11
C ASP A 3 -27.05 41.09 -33.95
N CYS A 4 -27.78 40.74 -32.89
CA CYS A 4 -27.24 40.04 -31.73
C CYS A 4 -26.98 38.58 -32.12
N GLY A 5 -25.73 38.29 -32.47
CA GLY A 5 -25.25 36.93 -32.69
C GLY A 5 -25.55 36.06 -31.47
N PHE A 6 -26.44 35.10 -31.65
CA PHE A 6 -26.66 33.98 -30.74
C PHE A 6 -25.35 33.19 -30.68
N LEU A 7 -24.60 33.33 -29.58
CA LEU A 7 -23.58 32.35 -29.24
C LEU A 7 -24.30 31.00 -29.03
N PRO A 8 -23.78 29.89 -29.58
CA PRO A 8 -24.29 28.57 -29.24
C PRO A 8 -24.17 28.39 -27.72
N PRO A 9 -25.11 27.66 -27.08
CA PRO A 9 -25.02 27.38 -25.66
C PRO A 9 -23.66 26.70 -25.36
N PRO A 10 -23.04 26.98 -24.19
CA PRO A 10 -21.84 26.26 -23.78
C PRO A 10 -22.12 24.75 -23.87
N GLN A 11 -21.24 24.03 -24.56
CA GLN A 11 -21.32 22.58 -24.61
C GLN A 11 -21.22 22.03 -23.19
N PRO A 12 -21.97 20.98 -22.83
CA PRO A 12 -21.77 20.31 -21.56
C PRO A 12 -20.30 19.87 -21.48
N ALA A 13 -19.70 20.01 -20.29
CA ALA A 13 -18.40 19.42 -19.99
C ALA A 13 -18.38 17.99 -20.54
N GLY A 14 -17.37 17.66 -21.35
CA GLY A 14 -17.28 16.37 -22.02
C GLY A 14 -17.44 15.24 -20.99
N ALA A 15 -18.20 14.21 -21.35
CA ALA A 15 -18.32 13.03 -20.48
C ALA A 15 -16.93 12.47 -20.20
N VAL A 16 -16.59 12.32 -18.91
CA VAL A 16 -15.37 11.65 -18.45
C VAL A 16 -15.35 10.19 -18.95
N THR A 17 -14.17 9.63 -19.20
CA THR A 17 -14.05 8.24 -19.66
C THR A 17 -14.11 7.24 -18.49
N TYR A 18 -13.68 7.64 -17.29
CA TYR A 18 -13.92 6.89 -16.07
C TYR A 18 -14.02 7.79 -14.84
N ALA A 19 -14.78 7.33 -13.84
CA ALA A 19 -14.87 7.97 -12.54
C ALA A 19 -13.90 7.29 -11.57
N ILE A 20 -13.09 8.08 -10.85
CA ILE A 20 -12.26 7.56 -9.76
C ILE A 20 -13.17 7.30 -8.56
N VAL A 21 -13.16 6.06 -8.06
CA VAL A 21 -13.87 5.67 -6.83
C VAL A 21 -13.23 6.37 -5.64
N ASP A 22 -14.05 6.89 -4.73
CA ASP A 22 -13.58 7.49 -3.47
C ASP A 22 -12.72 6.50 -2.65
N THR A 23 -11.83 7.02 -1.81
CA THR A 23 -11.04 6.18 -0.89
C THR A 23 -11.88 5.64 0.26
N GLY A 24 -13.00 6.30 0.59
CA GLY A 24 -13.85 5.99 1.73
C GLY A 24 -13.29 6.46 3.07
N GLN A 25 -12.16 7.18 3.10
CA GLN A 25 -11.60 7.68 4.34
C GLN A 25 -12.39 8.88 4.84
N GLY A 26 -13.09 8.73 5.97
CA GLY A 26 -13.91 9.80 6.57
C GLY A 26 -13.34 10.42 7.85
N ILE A 27 -12.15 9.98 8.31
CA ILE A 27 -11.53 10.45 9.55
C ILE A 27 -10.31 11.33 9.22
N CYS A 28 -10.22 12.50 9.86
CA CYS A 28 -9.04 13.35 9.84
C CYS A 28 -8.04 12.94 10.93
N TYR A 29 -6.76 13.13 10.66
CA TYR A 29 -5.67 12.79 11.56
C TYR A 29 -4.66 13.94 11.67
N ASP A 30 -3.99 14.04 12.81
CA ASP A 30 -2.75 14.80 12.91
C ASP A 30 -1.54 13.90 12.51
N ASN A 31 -0.39 14.11 13.14
CA ASN A 31 0.81 13.29 12.95
C ASN A 31 0.69 11.85 13.49
N SER A 32 -0.31 11.54 14.30
CA SER A 32 -0.48 10.21 14.91
C SER A 32 -1.91 9.82 15.21
N ASP A 33 -2.75 10.77 15.63
CA ASP A 33 -4.03 10.49 16.25
C ASP A 33 -5.19 10.96 15.37
N ALA A 34 -6.33 10.31 15.50
CA ALA A 34 -7.57 10.79 14.91
C ALA A 34 -8.00 12.09 15.59
N ILE A 35 -8.39 13.08 14.79
CA ILE A 35 -8.81 14.42 15.23
C ILE A 35 -10.15 14.78 14.59
N ALA A 36 -10.82 15.80 15.16
CA ALA A 36 -11.86 16.49 14.42
C ALA A 36 -11.26 17.15 13.18
N CYS A 37 -11.97 17.12 12.05
CA CYS A 37 -11.45 17.71 10.82
C CYS A 37 -11.17 19.22 11.01
N PRO A 38 -9.93 19.65 10.74
CA PRO A 38 -9.53 21.04 10.98
C PRO A 38 -10.21 21.99 9.99
N GLY A 39 -10.37 23.25 10.38
CA GLY A 39 -10.88 24.31 9.49
C GLY A 39 -9.80 24.91 8.60
N ALA A 40 -10.22 25.63 7.55
CA ALA A 40 -9.30 26.31 6.64
C ALA A 40 -8.27 27.19 7.38
N GLY A 41 -6.99 27.03 7.02
CA GLY A 41 -5.86 27.74 7.63
C GLY A 41 -5.35 27.14 8.95
N GLN A 42 -5.96 26.07 9.46
CA GLN A 42 -5.43 25.31 10.60
C GLN A 42 -4.46 24.21 10.12
N PRO A 43 -3.54 23.75 11.01
CA PRO A 43 -2.72 22.57 10.76
C PRO A 43 -3.55 21.37 10.28
N PHE A 44 -3.01 20.62 9.32
CA PHE A 44 -3.62 19.43 8.72
C PHE A 44 -4.97 19.68 8.00
N PHE A 45 -5.30 20.90 7.61
CA PHE A 45 -6.44 21.17 6.73
C PHE A 45 -6.22 20.63 5.30
N GLY A 46 -7.28 20.11 4.68
CA GLY A 46 -7.27 19.65 3.28
C GLY A 46 -7.01 18.14 3.12
N GLN A 47 -7.32 17.35 4.14
CA GLN A 47 -7.15 15.89 4.11
C GLN A 47 -8.17 15.20 3.20
N ASP A 48 -7.92 13.94 2.86
CA ASP A 48 -8.83 13.10 2.07
C ASP A 48 -10.27 13.09 2.64
N ALA A 49 -10.38 12.95 3.96
CA ALA A 49 -11.66 13.01 4.66
C ALA A 49 -12.47 14.29 4.47
N GLN A 50 -11.84 15.37 3.99
CA GLN A 50 -12.52 16.63 3.73
C GLN A 50 -12.94 16.81 2.27
N TYR A 51 -12.73 15.81 1.42
CA TYR A 51 -13.06 15.85 0.01
C TYR A 51 -13.69 14.54 -0.45
N ALA A 52 -15.00 14.54 -0.69
CA ALA A 52 -15.73 13.36 -1.16
C ALA A 52 -16.03 13.42 -2.66
N ALA A 53 -15.78 12.33 -3.36
CA ALA A 53 -16.12 12.17 -4.78
C ALA A 53 -16.38 10.69 -5.13
N ASN A 54 -17.56 10.40 -5.68
CA ASN A 54 -17.92 9.05 -6.13
C ASN A 54 -17.76 7.97 -5.02
N PRO A 55 -18.51 8.08 -3.89
CA PRO A 55 -18.41 7.11 -2.81
C PRO A 55 -18.62 5.67 -3.34
N PRO A 56 -17.89 4.68 -2.80
CA PRO A 56 -17.98 3.29 -3.27
C PRO A 56 -19.42 2.81 -3.18
N ARG A 57 -19.95 2.28 -4.28
CA ARG A 57 -21.30 1.71 -4.33
C ARG A 57 -21.31 0.43 -5.13
N TYR A 58 -21.70 -0.64 -4.46
CA TYR A 58 -21.72 -1.98 -5.05
C TYR A 58 -23.16 -2.51 -5.10
N ARG A 59 -23.41 -3.41 -6.04
CA ARG A 59 -24.62 -4.22 -6.12
C ARG A 59 -24.24 -5.68 -6.26
N ASP A 60 -24.55 -6.48 -5.26
CA ASP A 60 -24.58 -7.94 -5.40
C ASP A 60 -25.69 -8.31 -6.40
N ASN A 61 -25.35 -9.02 -7.48
CA ASN A 61 -26.30 -9.43 -8.50
C ASN A 61 -27.01 -10.76 -8.16
N GLY A 62 -26.62 -11.43 -7.07
CA GLY A 62 -27.22 -12.68 -6.59
C GLY A 62 -26.82 -13.93 -7.38
N ASP A 63 -25.80 -13.82 -8.25
CA ASP A 63 -25.34 -14.86 -9.17
C ASP A 63 -23.82 -15.14 -9.07
N GLY A 64 -23.20 -14.69 -7.98
CA GLY A 64 -21.76 -14.76 -7.76
C GLY A 64 -20.96 -13.60 -8.36
N THR A 65 -21.63 -12.54 -8.81
CA THR A 65 -21.01 -11.31 -9.32
C THR A 65 -21.44 -10.06 -8.57
N VAL A 66 -20.55 -9.07 -8.52
CA VAL A 66 -20.80 -7.75 -7.93
C VAL A 66 -20.63 -6.68 -9.02
N THR A 67 -21.62 -5.81 -9.18
CA THR A 67 -21.47 -4.61 -10.02
C THR A 67 -20.94 -3.46 -9.18
N ASP A 68 -19.83 -2.86 -9.60
CA ASP A 68 -19.38 -1.56 -9.12
C ASP A 68 -20.15 -0.46 -9.88
N LEU A 69 -20.98 0.28 -9.14
CA LEU A 69 -21.88 1.29 -9.69
C LEU A 69 -21.18 2.63 -9.98
N VAL A 70 -19.92 2.80 -9.56
CA VAL A 70 -19.10 3.96 -9.89
C VAL A 70 -18.34 3.71 -11.19
N THR A 71 -17.64 2.57 -11.27
CA THR A 71 -16.79 2.25 -12.44
C THR A 71 -17.58 1.61 -13.58
N GLY A 72 -18.75 1.05 -13.27
CA GLY A 72 -19.53 0.24 -14.21
C GLY A 72 -18.95 -1.16 -14.46
N LEU A 73 -17.84 -1.51 -13.79
CA LEU A 73 -17.22 -2.82 -13.87
C LEU A 73 -18.04 -3.86 -13.10
N MET A 74 -17.95 -5.11 -13.55
CA MET A 74 -18.54 -6.25 -12.87
C MET A 74 -17.45 -7.22 -12.47
N TRP A 75 -17.51 -7.66 -11.22
CA TRP A 75 -16.46 -8.39 -10.54
C TRP A 75 -16.93 -9.78 -10.12
N GLN A 76 -16.02 -10.74 -10.16
CA GLN A 76 -16.20 -12.00 -9.44
C GLN A 76 -16.35 -11.70 -7.94
N GLN A 77 -17.37 -12.27 -7.30
CA GLN A 77 -17.68 -11.99 -5.89
C GLN A 77 -16.76 -12.74 -4.92
N GLN A 78 -16.63 -14.05 -5.11
CA GLN A 78 -15.85 -14.92 -4.23
C GLN A 78 -14.47 -15.19 -4.83
N ILE A 79 -13.45 -15.24 -3.98
CA ILE A 79 -12.11 -15.65 -4.36
C ILE A 79 -11.98 -17.17 -4.32
N GLY A 80 -11.12 -17.71 -5.17
CA GLY A 80 -10.69 -19.12 -5.10
C GLY A 80 -9.37 -19.25 -4.36
N GLY A 81 -8.77 -20.44 -4.43
CA GLY A 81 -7.39 -20.64 -3.97
C GLY A 81 -6.38 -19.80 -4.76
N LYS A 82 -5.20 -19.61 -4.16
CA LYS A 82 -4.10 -18.87 -4.79
C LYS A 82 -3.58 -19.58 -6.03
N ALA A 83 -3.12 -18.80 -7.00
CA ALA A 83 -2.67 -19.26 -8.30
C ALA A 83 -1.35 -18.59 -8.71
N THR A 84 -0.57 -19.24 -9.57
CA THR A 84 0.52 -18.56 -10.28
C THR A 84 -0.02 -17.52 -11.24
N TYR A 85 0.82 -16.60 -11.69
CA TYR A 85 0.42 -15.60 -12.68
C TYR A 85 -0.15 -16.25 -13.96
N ASP A 86 0.51 -17.29 -14.48
CA ASP A 86 0.05 -17.99 -15.68
C ASP A 86 -1.29 -18.70 -15.47
N GLN A 87 -1.50 -19.29 -14.28
CA GLN A 87 -2.79 -19.88 -13.90
C GLN A 87 -3.87 -18.82 -13.76
N ALA A 88 -3.55 -17.63 -13.24
CA ALA A 88 -4.48 -16.50 -13.14
C ALA A 88 -4.91 -16.02 -14.53
N VAL A 89 -3.96 -15.86 -15.46
CA VAL A 89 -4.27 -15.48 -16.86
C VAL A 89 -5.13 -16.55 -17.54
N ALA A 90 -4.76 -17.83 -17.42
CA ALA A 90 -5.52 -18.92 -18.01
C ALA A 90 -6.91 -19.08 -17.38
N GLY A 91 -7.02 -18.88 -16.06
CA GLY A 91 -8.27 -18.97 -15.32
C GLY A 91 -9.29 -17.92 -15.75
N ALA A 92 -8.85 -16.72 -16.12
CA ALA A 92 -9.74 -15.68 -16.66
C ALA A 92 -10.45 -16.15 -17.95
N VAL A 93 -9.69 -16.73 -18.88
CA VAL A 93 -10.20 -17.22 -20.18
C VAL A 93 -11.13 -18.43 -20.00
N ALA A 94 -10.87 -19.26 -18.99
CA ALA A 94 -11.66 -20.46 -18.71
C ALA A 94 -12.94 -20.16 -17.90
N LEU A 95 -13.03 -19.00 -17.25
CA LEU A 95 -14.12 -18.69 -16.35
C LEU A 95 -15.45 -18.50 -17.11
N ASN A 96 -16.45 -19.29 -16.74
CA ASN A 96 -17.84 -19.05 -17.08
C ASN A 96 -18.63 -18.85 -15.79
N LEU A 97 -19.01 -17.61 -15.52
CA LEU A 97 -19.68 -17.19 -14.29
C LEU A 97 -20.85 -16.26 -14.63
N ALA A 98 -22.00 -16.51 -14.02
CA ALA A 98 -23.25 -15.78 -14.28
C ALA A 98 -23.66 -15.73 -15.77
N GLY A 99 -23.25 -16.74 -16.56
CA GLY A 99 -23.52 -16.80 -18.01
C GLY A 99 -22.57 -15.95 -18.87
N TYR A 100 -21.54 -15.35 -18.28
CA TYR A 100 -20.52 -14.56 -18.98
C TYR A 100 -19.21 -15.34 -19.14
N ASN A 101 -18.53 -15.11 -20.27
CA ASN A 101 -17.26 -15.74 -20.66
C ASN A 101 -16.22 -14.74 -21.17
N ASP A 102 -16.45 -13.44 -20.97
CA ASP A 102 -15.59 -12.30 -21.31
C ASP A 102 -14.80 -11.80 -20.09
N TRP A 103 -14.55 -12.68 -19.12
CA TRP A 103 -13.77 -12.38 -17.92
C TRP A 103 -12.29 -12.19 -18.25
N ARG A 104 -11.66 -11.27 -17.53
CA ARG A 104 -10.23 -10.97 -17.64
C ARG A 104 -9.61 -10.74 -16.26
N LEU A 105 -8.30 -10.89 -16.20
CA LEU A 105 -7.51 -10.40 -15.06
C LEU A 105 -7.58 -8.86 -15.07
N PRO A 106 -7.86 -8.21 -13.92
CA PRO A 106 -7.99 -6.76 -13.85
C PRO A 106 -6.63 -6.11 -14.05
N THR A 107 -6.61 -4.95 -14.69
CA THR A 107 -5.45 -4.05 -14.61
C THR A 107 -5.28 -3.60 -13.16
N LEU A 108 -4.09 -3.13 -12.83
CA LEU A 108 -3.82 -2.62 -11.48
C LEU A 108 -4.73 -1.45 -11.10
N LYS A 109 -5.03 -0.51 -12.02
CA LYS A 109 -5.94 0.62 -11.76
C LYS A 109 -7.34 0.16 -11.43
N GLU A 110 -7.83 -0.89 -12.10
CA GLU A 110 -9.13 -1.48 -11.80
C GLU A 110 -9.13 -2.20 -10.45
N LEU A 111 -8.11 -3.02 -10.18
CA LEU A 111 -8.03 -3.74 -8.91
C LEU A 111 -7.90 -2.78 -7.72
N TYR A 112 -7.14 -1.69 -7.90
CA TYR A 112 -6.97 -0.65 -6.90
C TYR A 112 -8.23 0.21 -6.69
N SER A 113 -9.16 0.25 -7.65
CA SER A 113 -10.43 0.96 -7.46
C SER A 113 -11.25 0.39 -6.29
N LEU A 114 -11.04 -0.89 -5.95
CA LEU A 114 -11.67 -1.58 -4.83
C LEU A 114 -11.04 -1.31 -3.46
N ILE A 115 -9.84 -0.69 -3.40
CA ILE A 115 -9.18 -0.36 -2.11
C ILE A 115 -10.04 0.64 -1.33
N LEU A 116 -10.20 0.46 -0.03
CA LEU A 116 -10.91 1.39 0.85
C LEU A 116 -10.03 1.75 2.06
N PHE A 117 -9.71 3.03 2.22
CA PHE A 117 -8.80 3.58 3.24
C PHE A 117 -9.47 3.95 4.57
N ASP A 118 -10.70 3.49 4.78
CA ASP A 118 -11.26 3.22 6.11
C ASP A 118 -10.86 1.82 6.64
N GLY A 119 -10.10 1.05 5.85
CA GLY A 119 -9.38 -0.14 6.28
C GLY A 119 -8.20 0.20 7.19
N THR A 120 -7.72 -0.80 7.95
CA THR A 120 -6.61 -0.66 8.89
C THR A 120 -5.52 -1.68 8.61
N ASP A 121 -4.27 -1.21 8.60
CA ASP A 121 -3.08 -2.04 8.38
C ASP A 121 -2.90 -3.04 9.53
N VAL A 122 -2.80 -4.31 9.18
CA VAL A 122 -2.54 -5.41 10.12
C VAL A 122 -1.09 -5.49 10.60
N SER A 123 -0.19 -4.62 10.12
CA SER A 123 1.21 -4.62 10.52
C SER A 123 1.42 -4.46 12.03
N GLY A 124 0.56 -3.69 12.71
CA GLY A 124 0.54 -3.52 14.16
C GLY A 124 -0.05 -4.71 14.94
N CYS A 125 -0.53 -5.76 14.27
CA CYS A 125 -0.99 -6.99 14.91
C CYS A 125 0.18 -7.81 15.46
N ALA A 126 0.73 -7.42 16.61
CA ALA A 126 1.67 -8.26 17.36
C ALA A 126 0.94 -9.52 17.88
N GLY A 127 1.64 -10.66 17.91
CA GLY A 127 1.11 -12.01 18.11
C GLY A 127 -0.08 -12.15 19.09
N GLY A 128 -1.03 -13.01 18.72
CA GLY A 128 -2.29 -13.23 19.42
C GLY A 128 -3.48 -12.99 18.50
N THR A 129 -4.62 -12.64 19.09
CA THR A 129 -5.83 -12.26 18.35
C THR A 129 -5.84 -10.75 18.15
N CYS A 130 -5.90 -10.27 16.91
CA CYS A 130 -6.09 -8.85 16.60
C CYS A 130 -7.37 -8.62 15.79
N SER A 131 -7.76 -7.36 15.65
CA SER A 131 -8.92 -6.95 14.87
C SER A 131 -8.49 -5.91 13.86
N ALA A 132 -8.80 -6.12 12.58
CA ALA A 132 -8.52 -5.15 11.53
C ALA A 132 -9.61 -5.15 10.47
N THR A 133 -9.82 -3.99 9.88
CA THR A 133 -10.77 -3.81 8.78
C THR A 133 -10.00 -3.96 7.48
N PRO A 134 -10.28 -4.98 6.65
CA PRO A 134 -9.58 -5.12 5.38
C PRO A 134 -9.90 -3.95 4.45
N PHE A 135 -8.97 -3.62 3.58
CA PHE A 135 -9.09 -2.51 2.61
C PHE A 135 -10.03 -2.85 1.44
N ILE A 136 -11.00 -3.76 1.62
CA ILE A 136 -12.02 -4.13 0.64
C ILE A 136 -13.35 -4.36 1.35
N ASP A 137 -14.46 -3.98 0.72
CA ASP A 137 -15.80 -4.14 1.30
C ASP A 137 -16.25 -5.61 1.35
N THR A 138 -16.12 -6.22 2.53
CA THR A 138 -16.46 -7.63 2.75
C THR A 138 -17.96 -7.92 2.80
N ALA A 139 -18.81 -6.89 2.79
CA ALA A 139 -20.24 -7.09 2.58
C ALA A 139 -20.55 -7.54 1.15
N TYR A 140 -19.68 -7.19 0.19
CA TYR A 140 -19.83 -7.55 -1.22
C TYR A 140 -18.78 -8.54 -1.69
N PHE A 141 -17.54 -8.42 -1.26
CA PHE A 141 -16.42 -9.20 -1.80
C PHE A 141 -15.91 -10.23 -0.80
N GLY A 142 -15.80 -11.49 -1.23
CA GLY A 142 -15.11 -12.53 -0.45
C GLY A 142 -13.63 -12.16 -0.26
N PHE A 143 -13.15 -12.19 0.98
CA PHE A 143 -11.78 -11.83 1.34
C PHE A 143 -11.29 -12.72 2.48
N GLU A 144 -10.00 -13.06 2.44
CA GLU A 144 -9.33 -13.87 3.46
C GLU A 144 -7.95 -13.27 3.73
N TYR A 145 -7.56 -13.21 5.01
CA TYR A 145 -6.16 -12.97 5.40
C TYR A 145 -5.32 -14.23 5.17
N GLY A 146 -3.99 -14.12 5.22
CA GLY A 146 -3.12 -15.29 5.12
C GLY A 146 -3.37 -16.31 6.24
N ASP A 147 -3.24 -17.60 5.88
CA ASP A 147 -3.51 -18.72 6.77
C ASP A 147 -2.29 -19.09 7.62
N ALA A 148 -2.32 -18.70 8.89
CA ALA A 148 -1.27 -19.02 9.86
C ALA A 148 -1.12 -20.53 10.11
N ALA A 149 -2.19 -21.33 9.96
CA ALA A 149 -2.11 -22.79 10.08
C ALA A 149 -1.38 -23.42 8.87
N ALA A 150 -1.38 -22.74 7.73
CA ALA A 150 -0.59 -23.09 6.55
C ALA A 150 0.83 -22.49 6.57
N GLY A 151 1.21 -21.77 7.63
CA GLY A 151 2.52 -21.12 7.77
C GLY A 151 2.64 -19.78 7.07
N GLU A 152 1.51 -19.17 6.67
CA GLU A 152 1.46 -17.86 6.04
C GLU A 152 1.40 -16.74 7.10
N ARG A 153 1.90 -15.56 6.74
CA ARG A 153 1.66 -14.34 7.52
C ARG A 153 0.27 -13.82 7.20
N VAL A 154 -0.33 -13.08 8.13
CA VAL A 154 -1.64 -12.43 7.93
C VAL A 154 -1.70 -11.56 6.67
N ILE A 155 -0.57 -10.95 6.28
CA ILE A 155 -0.44 -10.12 5.07
C ILE A 155 -0.20 -10.90 3.78
N ASP A 156 -0.07 -12.23 3.82
CA ASP A 156 0.11 -13.06 2.63
C ASP A 156 -1.20 -13.26 1.85
N ALA A 157 -1.85 -12.13 1.53
CA ALA A 157 -3.15 -12.02 0.89
C ALA A 157 -3.08 -11.12 -0.36
N GLN A 158 -2.00 -11.23 -1.12
CA GLN A 158 -1.78 -10.44 -2.33
C GLN A 158 -2.68 -10.92 -3.48
N TYR A 159 -3.02 -10.00 -4.39
CA TYR A 159 -3.85 -10.25 -5.56
C TYR A 159 -3.10 -9.90 -6.84
N TRP A 160 -3.09 -10.83 -7.80
CA TRP A 160 -2.56 -10.56 -9.13
C TRP A 160 -3.38 -9.52 -9.89
N SER A 161 -2.69 -8.57 -10.51
CA SER A 161 -3.23 -7.76 -11.60
C SER A 161 -2.64 -8.20 -12.94
N SER A 162 -3.15 -7.68 -14.05
CA SER A 162 -2.56 -7.87 -15.39
C SER A 162 -1.41 -6.91 -15.69
N THR A 163 -1.11 -5.96 -14.80
CA THR A 163 -0.12 -4.90 -15.02
C THR A 163 1.28 -5.40 -14.66
N GLN A 164 2.08 -5.69 -15.69
CA GLN A 164 3.49 -6.05 -15.53
C GLN A 164 4.36 -4.80 -15.35
N TYR A 165 5.35 -4.89 -14.49
CA TYR A 165 6.38 -3.86 -14.39
C TYR A 165 7.30 -3.94 -15.62
N VAL A 166 7.61 -2.79 -16.19
CA VAL A 166 8.44 -2.70 -17.41
C VAL A 166 9.94 -2.85 -17.15
N SER A 167 10.32 -3.03 -15.89
CA SER A 167 11.68 -3.35 -15.45
C SER A 167 11.66 -4.57 -14.53
N THR A 168 12.78 -4.86 -13.90
CA THR A 168 12.94 -5.93 -12.91
C THR A 168 13.08 -5.35 -11.52
N THR A 169 12.57 -6.07 -10.51
CA THR A 169 12.86 -5.74 -9.10
C THR A 169 14.01 -6.63 -8.60
N MET A 170 14.19 -6.69 -7.27
CA MET A 170 15.08 -7.62 -6.54
C MET A 170 15.53 -8.82 -7.37
N ASN A 171 16.84 -9.04 -7.44
CA ASN A 171 17.47 -10.15 -8.14
C ASN A 171 17.35 -10.17 -9.68
N GLY A 172 16.82 -9.11 -10.30
CA GLY A 172 16.56 -9.10 -11.74
C GLY A 172 15.31 -9.90 -12.11
N ASP A 173 14.40 -10.10 -11.16
CA ASP A 173 13.19 -10.88 -11.38
C ASP A 173 12.17 -10.06 -12.18
N ALA A 174 11.52 -10.71 -13.15
CA ALA A 174 10.39 -10.12 -13.88
C ALA A 174 9.21 -9.95 -12.92
N THR A 175 8.59 -8.78 -12.92
CA THR A 175 7.68 -8.36 -11.85
C THR A 175 6.30 -7.99 -12.36
N VAL A 176 5.28 -8.31 -11.56
CA VAL A 176 3.88 -7.97 -11.79
C VAL A 176 3.41 -7.16 -10.59
N PHE A 177 2.73 -6.05 -10.81
CA PHE A 177 2.12 -5.33 -9.70
C PHE A 177 0.87 -6.05 -9.20
N GLY A 178 0.69 -6.08 -7.89
CA GLY A 178 -0.52 -6.58 -7.25
C GLY A 178 -1.02 -5.63 -6.18
N VAL A 179 -2.24 -5.88 -5.73
CA VAL A 179 -2.88 -5.18 -4.61
C VAL A 179 -2.95 -6.13 -3.43
N ASN A 180 -2.73 -5.63 -2.22
CA ASN A 180 -2.92 -6.40 -1.00
C ASN A 180 -3.99 -5.76 -0.12
N PHE A 181 -5.20 -6.32 -0.12
CA PHE A 181 -6.31 -5.81 0.67
C PHE A 181 -6.17 -6.07 2.18
N ALA A 182 -5.19 -6.86 2.61
CA ALA A 182 -4.85 -7.00 4.03
C ALA A 182 -4.04 -5.82 4.58
N ASP A 183 -3.24 -5.16 3.73
CA ASP A 183 -2.27 -4.15 4.17
C ASP A 183 -2.34 -2.82 3.38
N GLY A 184 -3.32 -2.67 2.49
CA GLY A 184 -3.66 -1.40 1.84
C GLY A 184 -2.67 -0.90 0.79
N ARG A 185 -1.85 -1.79 0.18
CA ARG A 185 -0.73 -1.37 -0.69
C ARG A 185 -0.74 -1.95 -2.10
N ILE A 186 -0.06 -1.24 -3.00
CA ILE A 186 0.42 -1.76 -4.29
C ILE A 186 1.90 -2.10 -4.17
N LYS A 187 2.27 -3.32 -4.57
CA LYS A 187 3.67 -3.77 -4.57
C LYS A 187 3.98 -4.50 -5.88
N GLY A 188 5.23 -4.46 -6.29
CA GLY A 188 5.77 -5.35 -7.31
C GLY A 188 6.06 -6.71 -6.70
N TYR A 189 5.55 -7.77 -7.32
CA TYR A 189 5.84 -9.14 -6.94
C TYR A 189 6.54 -9.87 -8.07
N PRO A 190 7.58 -10.67 -7.78
CA PRO A 190 8.24 -11.46 -8.81
C PRO A 190 7.23 -12.46 -9.38
N ARG A 191 7.15 -12.53 -10.71
CA ARG A 191 6.20 -13.41 -11.41
C ARG A 191 6.38 -14.88 -11.00
N GLU A 192 7.63 -15.27 -10.81
CA GLU A 192 8.05 -16.60 -10.35
C GLU A 192 8.80 -16.45 -9.02
N ALA A 193 8.57 -17.36 -8.06
CA ALA A 193 9.33 -17.34 -6.81
C ALA A 193 10.66 -18.08 -6.96
N ARG A 194 11.69 -17.63 -6.24
CA ARG A 194 12.95 -18.37 -6.15
C ARG A 194 12.70 -19.72 -5.45
N GLY A 195 12.83 -20.80 -6.22
CA GLY A 195 12.67 -22.16 -5.70
C GLY A 195 11.23 -22.67 -5.61
N GLY A 196 10.26 -21.99 -6.24
CA GLY A 196 8.87 -22.46 -6.24
C GLY A 196 7.90 -21.57 -7.04
N ALA A 197 6.62 -21.89 -6.93
CA ALA A 197 5.54 -21.09 -7.50
C ALA A 197 5.25 -19.86 -6.62
N ASN A 198 5.15 -18.67 -7.21
CA ASN A 198 4.57 -17.52 -6.49
C ASN A 198 3.05 -17.57 -6.61
N LEU A 199 2.37 -17.89 -5.51
CA LEU A 199 0.92 -18.08 -5.48
C LEU A 199 0.26 -16.86 -4.84
N GLN A 200 -0.68 -16.23 -5.54
CA GLN A 200 -1.46 -15.10 -5.03
C GLN A 200 -2.95 -15.30 -5.33
N PHE A 201 -3.81 -14.57 -4.60
CA PHE A 201 -5.23 -14.56 -4.89
C PHE A 201 -5.52 -13.94 -6.25
N VAL A 202 -6.69 -14.29 -6.79
CA VAL A 202 -7.15 -13.80 -8.08
C VAL A 202 -8.61 -13.41 -7.97
N ARG A 203 -8.95 -12.25 -8.53
CA ARG A 203 -10.33 -11.80 -8.73
C ARG A 203 -10.46 -11.32 -10.16
N TYR A 204 -11.38 -11.91 -10.91
CA TYR A 204 -11.63 -11.52 -12.30
C TYR A 204 -12.64 -10.39 -12.40
N VAL A 205 -12.50 -9.62 -13.48
CA VAL A 205 -13.36 -8.48 -13.81
C VAL A 205 -13.84 -8.59 -15.25
N ARG A 206 -14.95 -7.92 -15.55
CA ARG A 206 -15.48 -7.69 -16.90
C ARG A 206 -16.12 -6.31 -16.98
N GLY A 207 -16.37 -5.84 -18.20
CA GLY A 207 -16.87 -4.49 -18.48
C GLY A 207 -15.91 -3.69 -19.34
N SER A 208 -16.03 -2.36 -19.30
CA SER A 208 -15.18 -1.45 -20.09
C SER A 208 -13.69 -1.74 -19.85
N PRO A 209 -12.87 -1.93 -20.90
CA PRO A 209 -11.42 -2.05 -20.74
C PRO A 209 -10.72 -0.70 -20.56
N ASP A 210 -11.45 0.42 -20.72
CA ASP A 210 -10.87 1.76 -20.77
C ASP A 210 -10.73 2.41 -19.38
N TYR A 211 -11.12 1.71 -18.30
CA TYR A 211 -10.96 2.22 -16.94
C TYR A 211 -9.46 2.42 -16.62
N GLY A 212 -9.09 3.64 -16.23
CA GLY A 212 -7.70 3.99 -15.92
C GLY A 212 -6.83 4.35 -17.14
N VAL A 213 -7.41 4.44 -18.33
CA VAL A 213 -6.72 4.98 -19.51
C VAL A 213 -6.69 6.51 -19.42
N ASN A 214 -5.47 7.05 -19.28
CA ASN A 214 -5.25 8.47 -19.12
C ASN A 214 -5.51 9.25 -20.43
N HIS A 215 -6.00 10.49 -20.33
CA HIS A 215 -6.18 11.39 -21.47
C HIS A 215 -5.83 12.84 -21.07
N PHE A 216 -4.54 13.11 -21.03
CA PHE A 216 -4.00 14.41 -20.60
C PHE A 216 -3.90 15.40 -21.76
N ALA A 217 -4.10 16.68 -21.44
CA ALA A 217 -3.87 17.79 -22.34
C ALA A 217 -3.25 18.96 -21.57
N ASP A 218 -2.14 19.49 -22.07
CA ASP A 218 -1.53 20.71 -21.52
C ASP A 218 -2.41 21.93 -21.85
N ASN A 219 -2.75 22.72 -20.83
CA ASN A 219 -3.51 23.95 -20.99
C ASN A 219 -2.62 25.14 -21.42
N GLY A 220 -1.30 25.02 -21.30
CA GLY A 220 -0.32 26.06 -21.64
C GLY A 220 -0.15 27.15 -20.58
N ASP A 221 -0.67 26.93 -19.37
CA ASP A 221 -0.69 27.89 -18.25
C ASP A 221 -0.08 27.32 -16.96
N GLY A 222 0.60 26.17 -17.05
CA GLY A 222 1.14 25.43 -15.91
C GLY A 222 0.18 24.41 -15.30
N ALA A 223 -1.00 24.20 -15.90
CA ALA A 223 -1.93 23.14 -15.54
C ALA A 223 -2.15 22.13 -16.68
N ILE A 224 -2.44 20.89 -16.32
CA ILE A 224 -2.80 19.79 -17.23
C ILE A 224 -4.24 19.41 -16.98
N ALA A 225 -5.06 19.44 -18.03
CA ALA A 225 -6.40 18.87 -18.00
C ALA A 225 -6.32 17.35 -18.13
N ASP A 226 -6.89 16.62 -17.17
CA ASP A 226 -7.17 15.20 -17.29
C ASP A 226 -8.59 15.00 -17.78
N ARG A 227 -8.73 14.80 -19.10
CA ARG A 227 -10.02 14.61 -19.75
C ARG A 227 -10.62 13.24 -19.48
N ALA A 228 -9.84 12.30 -18.95
CA ALA A 228 -10.33 10.98 -18.60
C ALA A 228 -11.15 11.01 -17.30
N THR A 229 -10.73 11.83 -16.34
CA THR A 229 -11.34 11.90 -14.98
C THR A 229 -12.08 13.21 -14.70
N GLY A 230 -11.83 14.25 -15.51
CA GLY A 230 -12.35 15.60 -15.29
C GLY A 230 -11.54 16.41 -14.27
N LEU A 231 -10.43 15.87 -13.77
CA LEU A 231 -9.52 16.58 -12.87
C LEU A 231 -8.60 17.53 -13.65
N THR A 232 -8.01 18.48 -12.94
CA THR A 232 -6.94 19.34 -13.45
C THR A 232 -5.77 19.29 -12.49
N TRP A 233 -4.57 19.15 -13.04
CA TRP A 233 -3.36 18.86 -12.29
C TRP A 233 -2.34 19.98 -12.45
N MET A 234 -1.58 20.24 -11.40
CA MET A 234 -0.37 21.05 -11.48
C MET A 234 0.63 20.36 -12.42
N GLN A 235 1.16 21.07 -13.41
CA GLN A 235 2.09 20.50 -14.41
C GLN A 235 3.47 20.24 -13.82
N ALA A 236 4.04 21.19 -13.08
CA ALA A 236 5.24 20.96 -12.27
C ALA A 236 4.87 20.26 -10.94
N ASP A 237 5.84 19.68 -10.25
CA ASP A 237 5.65 19.29 -8.84
C ASP A 237 6.09 20.42 -7.89
N SER A 238 6.05 20.17 -6.59
CA SER A 238 6.45 21.12 -5.55
C SER A 238 7.88 21.63 -5.67
N GLY A 239 8.74 21.00 -6.46
CA GLY A 239 10.16 21.36 -6.64
C GLY A 239 11.05 21.12 -5.41
N GLN A 240 10.45 20.69 -4.29
CA GLN A 240 11.13 20.37 -3.04
C GLN A 240 10.32 19.34 -2.26
N ALA A 241 11.02 18.56 -1.43
CA ALA A 241 10.42 17.61 -0.52
C ALA A 241 9.77 18.34 0.67
N LEU A 242 8.60 17.88 1.08
CA LEU A 242 7.76 18.43 2.13
C LEU A 242 7.32 17.28 3.05
N ASN A 243 7.16 17.55 4.34
CA ASN A 243 6.45 16.60 5.20
C ASN A 243 4.95 16.59 4.82
N TRP A 244 4.19 15.68 5.41
CA TRP A 244 2.80 15.49 5.01
C TRP A 244 1.92 16.74 5.30
N GLU A 245 2.02 17.30 6.51
CA GLU A 245 1.32 18.55 6.87
C GLU A 245 1.69 19.71 5.93
N GLY A 246 2.97 19.87 5.62
CA GLY A 246 3.46 20.91 4.71
C GLY A 246 2.96 20.72 3.28
N SER A 247 2.71 19.48 2.84
CA SER A 247 2.17 19.18 1.52
C SER A 247 0.70 19.54 1.39
N LEU A 248 -0.09 19.29 2.44
CA LEU A 248 -1.47 19.75 2.55
C LEU A 248 -1.53 21.28 2.46
N ALA A 249 -0.76 21.97 3.32
CA ALA A 249 -0.72 23.43 3.34
C ALA A 249 -0.18 24.04 2.03
N TYR A 250 0.79 23.39 1.38
CA TYR A 250 1.32 23.81 0.10
C TYR A 250 0.23 23.83 -0.98
N CYS A 251 -0.57 22.77 -1.10
CA CYS A 251 -1.61 22.72 -2.11
C CYS A 251 -2.76 23.68 -1.81
N GLU A 252 -3.23 23.76 -0.56
CA GLU A 252 -4.33 24.66 -0.15
C GLU A 252 -3.97 26.15 -0.29
N SER A 253 -2.68 26.51 -0.35
CA SER A 253 -2.22 27.88 -0.57
C SER A 253 -1.78 28.16 -2.01
N LEU A 254 -1.82 27.16 -2.89
CA LEU A 254 -1.35 27.29 -4.27
C LEU A 254 -2.30 28.19 -5.08
N SER A 255 -1.74 29.23 -5.71
CA SER A 255 -2.41 30.01 -6.74
C SER A 255 -1.70 29.79 -8.08
N LEU A 256 -2.34 29.03 -8.98
CA LEU A 256 -1.76 28.62 -10.26
C LEU A 256 -2.84 28.58 -11.34
N ALA A 257 -2.48 28.93 -12.59
CA ALA A 257 -3.39 28.94 -13.74
C ALA A 257 -4.68 29.77 -13.51
N GLY A 258 -4.61 30.81 -12.67
CA GLY A 258 -5.76 31.64 -12.30
C GLY A 258 -6.73 30.99 -11.30
N HIS A 259 -6.30 29.90 -10.64
CA HIS A 259 -7.09 29.13 -9.68
C HIS A 259 -6.41 29.05 -8.31
N ASP A 260 -7.22 29.04 -7.26
CA ASP A 260 -6.84 29.00 -5.83
C ASP A 260 -7.55 27.89 -5.04
N ASP A 261 -8.22 26.97 -5.74
CA ASP A 261 -8.96 25.81 -5.22
C ASP A 261 -8.16 24.50 -5.37
N TRP A 262 -6.83 24.59 -5.25
CA TRP A 262 -5.94 23.44 -5.34
C TRP A 262 -5.87 22.68 -4.01
N ARG A 263 -5.77 21.36 -4.09
CA ARG A 263 -5.65 20.47 -2.93
C ARG A 263 -4.66 19.34 -3.20
N LEU A 264 -4.22 18.68 -2.14
CA LEU A 264 -3.43 17.46 -2.26
C LEU A 264 -4.37 16.33 -2.73
N PRO A 265 -4.01 15.54 -3.75
CA PRO A 265 -4.85 14.46 -4.26
C PRO A 265 -4.98 13.34 -3.23
N ASN A 266 -6.11 12.63 -3.22
CA ASN A 266 -6.19 11.40 -2.45
C ASN A 266 -5.38 10.27 -3.13
N ALA A 267 -5.22 9.14 -2.44
CA ALA A 267 -4.38 8.03 -2.89
C ALA A 267 -4.77 7.50 -4.29
N LYS A 268 -6.08 7.43 -4.60
CA LYS A 268 -6.58 6.91 -5.87
C LYS A 268 -6.47 7.94 -7.00
N GLU A 269 -6.68 9.21 -6.71
CA GLU A 269 -6.41 10.30 -7.64
C GLU A 269 -4.93 10.33 -8.02
N LEU A 270 -4.04 10.27 -7.04
CA LEU A 270 -2.59 10.27 -7.30
C LEU A 270 -2.16 9.03 -8.11
N GLN A 271 -2.68 7.85 -7.78
CA GLN A 271 -2.39 6.61 -8.51
C GLN A 271 -2.91 6.65 -9.95
N SER A 272 -3.97 7.41 -10.23
CA SER A 272 -4.51 7.56 -11.58
C SER A 272 -3.51 8.18 -12.56
N LEU A 273 -2.57 9.00 -12.09
CA LEU A 273 -1.52 9.60 -12.91
C LEU A 273 -0.46 8.60 -13.39
N VAL A 274 -0.30 7.47 -12.70
CA VAL A 274 0.79 6.53 -12.99
C VAL A 274 0.67 5.97 -14.40
N ASP A 275 1.78 6.04 -15.14
CA ASP A 275 1.99 5.37 -16.41
C ASP A 275 2.89 4.14 -16.18
N TYR A 276 2.25 2.98 -16.02
CA TYR A 276 2.93 1.71 -15.79
C TYR A 276 3.74 1.20 -16.99
N THR A 277 3.73 1.90 -18.13
CA THR A 277 4.62 1.60 -19.26
C THR A 277 5.98 2.28 -19.14
N ARG A 278 6.19 3.07 -18.08
CA ARG A 278 7.39 3.87 -17.84
C ARG A 278 7.99 3.56 -16.47
N ALA A 279 9.31 3.58 -16.42
CA ALA A 279 10.10 3.47 -15.21
C ALA A 279 11.49 4.09 -15.43
N PRO A 280 12.21 4.51 -14.38
CA PRO A 280 13.56 5.07 -14.50
C PRO A 280 14.51 4.12 -15.24
N ALA A 281 14.61 2.86 -14.78
CA ALA A 281 15.47 1.84 -15.39
C ALA A 281 15.08 1.44 -16.83
N ALA A 282 13.81 1.60 -17.22
CA ALA A 282 13.31 1.18 -18.54
C ALA A 282 13.31 2.32 -19.58
N THR A 283 12.98 3.54 -19.15
CA THR A 283 12.68 4.68 -20.04
C THR A 283 13.49 5.93 -19.72
N GLY A 284 14.27 5.94 -18.64
CA GLY A 284 15.01 7.12 -18.18
C GLY A 284 14.12 8.25 -17.64
N SER A 285 12.85 7.95 -17.34
CA SER A 285 11.85 8.91 -16.87
C SER A 285 11.02 8.36 -15.72
N ALA A 286 10.40 9.26 -14.96
CA ALA A 286 9.38 8.90 -13.98
C ALA A 286 8.22 8.13 -14.63
N ALA A 287 7.50 7.34 -13.81
CA ALA A 287 6.32 6.57 -14.19
C ALA A 287 5.07 7.45 -14.38
N ILE A 288 5.16 8.50 -15.21
CA ILE A 288 4.09 9.47 -15.51
C ILE A 288 4.19 9.93 -16.97
N ASP A 289 3.08 10.44 -17.51
CA ASP A 289 3.04 11.03 -18.85
C ASP A 289 4.07 12.19 -18.99
N PRO A 290 4.85 12.28 -20.09
CA PRO A 290 5.85 13.32 -20.30
C PRO A 290 5.33 14.77 -20.32
N LEU A 291 4.02 15.00 -20.39
CA LEU A 291 3.45 16.34 -20.20
C LEU A 291 3.71 16.89 -18.79
N PHE A 292 3.85 16.02 -17.79
CA PHE A 292 4.14 16.39 -16.42
C PHE A 292 5.64 16.60 -16.21
N GLY A 293 5.99 17.72 -15.58
CA GLY A 293 7.35 17.96 -15.09
C GLY A 293 7.55 17.27 -13.74
N SER A 294 8.55 16.40 -13.65
CA SER A 294 8.98 15.77 -12.40
C SER A 294 10.39 16.19 -12.04
N THR A 295 10.57 16.64 -10.80
CA THR A 295 11.90 16.97 -10.26
C THR A 295 12.77 15.72 -10.24
N THR A 296 14.01 15.82 -10.72
CA THR A 296 15.02 14.75 -10.56
C THR A 296 15.65 14.89 -9.18
N ILE A 297 15.77 13.77 -8.47
CA ILE A 297 16.40 13.68 -7.15
C ILE A 297 17.63 12.78 -7.20
N ALA A 298 18.48 12.88 -6.17
CA ALA A 298 19.45 11.84 -5.88
C ALA A 298 18.77 10.81 -4.95
N ASP A 299 18.79 9.53 -5.32
CA ASP A 299 18.34 8.44 -4.46
C ASP A 299 19.31 8.23 -3.27
N GLU A 300 18.97 7.28 -2.41
CA GLU A 300 19.73 6.94 -1.20
C GLU A 300 21.14 6.38 -1.52
N GLY A 301 21.38 5.94 -2.76
CA GLY A 301 22.68 5.53 -3.30
C GLY A 301 23.43 6.65 -4.06
N GLY A 302 22.83 7.83 -4.20
CA GLY A 302 23.36 8.96 -4.97
C GLY A 302 23.11 8.89 -6.48
N GLY A 303 22.33 7.92 -6.95
CA GLY A 303 21.88 7.79 -8.33
C GLY A 303 20.79 8.81 -8.68
N ALA A 304 20.62 9.11 -9.97
CA ALA A 304 19.54 9.99 -10.42
C ALA A 304 18.22 9.21 -10.49
N ASP A 305 17.20 9.69 -9.79
CA ASP A 305 15.87 9.09 -9.72
C ASP A 305 14.77 10.16 -9.65
N TYR A 306 13.53 9.76 -9.42
CA TYR A 306 12.35 10.61 -9.31
C TYR A 306 11.65 10.43 -7.95
N PRO A 307 10.96 11.46 -7.46
CA PRO A 307 10.43 11.45 -6.11
C PRO A 307 9.22 10.55 -5.95
N PHE A 308 8.87 10.34 -4.69
CA PHE A 308 7.55 9.89 -4.30
C PHE A 308 6.68 11.12 -4.10
N TYR A 309 5.38 11.01 -4.40
CA TYR A 309 4.44 12.09 -4.12
C TYR A 309 3.50 11.69 -2.99
N TRP A 310 3.27 12.63 -2.07
CA TRP A 310 2.26 12.48 -1.03
C TRP A 310 0.85 12.51 -1.61
N SER A 311 -0.03 11.71 -1.01
CA SER A 311 -1.47 11.91 -1.09
C SER A 311 -2.01 12.51 0.22
N SER A 312 -3.25 13.00 0.19
CA SER A 312 -3.99 13.47 1.36
C SER A 312 -4.57 12.35 2.22
N THR A 313 -4.34 11.08 1.85
CA THR A 313 -4.90 9.90 2.51
C THR A 313 -3.98 9.39 3.61
N THR A 314 -4.52 9.27 4.83
CA THR A 314 -3.85 8.60 5.96
C THR A 314 -3.84 7.10 5.74
N HIS A 315 -2.75 6.42 6.12
CA HIS A 315 -2.71 4.96 6.17
C HIS A 315 -2.77 4.52 7.64
N ALA A 316 -3.97 4.23 8.12
CA ALA A 316 -4.21 3.91 9.52
C ALA A 316 -3.81 2.47 9.86
N ASP A 317 -3.24 2.26 11.04
CA ASP A 317 -2.92 0.94 11.59
C ASP A 317 -4.09 0.37 12.41
N SER A 318 -4.14 -0.96 12.54
CA SER A 318 -5.09 -1.70 13.37
C SER A 318 -5.17 -1.23 14.82
N ASN A 319 -4.12 -0.62 15.37
CA ASN A 319 -4.12 -0.04 16.72
C ASN A 319 -4.76 1.37 16.80
N GLY A 320 -5.21 1.92 15.68
CA GLY A 320 -5.83 3.24 15.58
C GLY A 320 -4.87 4.38 15.23
N SER A 321 -3.56 4.12 15.17
CA SER A 321 -2.55 5.10 14.78
C SER A 321 -2.71 5.51 13.32
N GLY A 322 -2.79 6.82 13.07
CA GLY A 322 -2.69 7.44 11.76
C GLY A 322 -1.32 8.05 11.49
N SER A 323 -0.24 7.47 12.05
CA SER A 323 1.11 8.06 11.92
C SER A 323 1.70 8.04 10.51
N PHE A 324 1.13 7.25 9.62
CA PHE A 324 1.58 7.11 8.25
C PHE A 324 0.57 7.72 7.28
N ALA A 325 1.07 8.26 6.18
CA ALA A 325 0.24 8.70 5.05
C ALA A 325 0.66 7.97 3.78
N VAL A 326 -0.25 7.89 2.82
CA VAL A 326 0.00 7.20 1.56
C VAL A 326 0.85 8.05 0.62
N TYR A 327 1.84 7.43 -0.01
CA TYR A 327 2.57 7.98 -1.15
C TYR A 327 2.51 7.04 -2.35
N VAL A 328 2.70 7.60 -3.55
CA VAL A 328 2.92 6.82 -4.78
C VAL A 328 4.34 7.10 -5.29
N ALA A 329 5.08 6.05 -5.61
CA ALA A 329 6.44 6.14 -6.12
C ALA A 329 6.43 6.34 -7.64
N PHE A 330 6.91 7.50 -8.11
CA PHE A 330 7.07 7.74 -9.55
C PHE A 330 8.50 7.46 -10.04
N GLY A 331 9.47 7.44 -9.13
CA GLY A 331 10.78 6.82 -9.30
C GLY A 331 10.82 5.37 -8.79
N GLU A 332 12.01 4.81 -8.60
CA GLU A 332 12.20 3.45 -8.13
C GLU A 332 11.71 3.30 -6.68
N ALA A 333 10.98 2.22 -6.38
CA ALA A 333 10.49 1.96 -5.03
C ALA A 333 11.54 1.14 -4.28
N LEU A 334 12.53 1.85 -3.75
CA LEU A 334 13.77 1.29 -3.24
C LEU A 334 13.64 0.69 -1.82
N GLY A 335 14.55 -0.24 -1.51
CA GLY A 335 14.68 -0.84 -0.19
C GLY A 335 16.09 -1.42 0.06
N PHE A 336 16.47 -1.47 1.34
CA PHE A 336 17.74 -1.96 1.85
C PHE A 336 17.63 -3.46 2.15
N MET A 337 18.22 -4.28 1.28
CA MET A 337 18.10 -5.74 1.30
C MET A 337 19.45 -6.41 1.45
N GLU A 338 19.54 -7.42 2.33
CA GLU A 338 20.73 -8.28 2.37
C GLU A 338 20.81 -9.20 1.16
N THR A 339 21.97 -9.22 0.51
CA THR A 339 22.22 -10.03 -0.69
C THR A 339 23.54 -10.80 -0.60
N PRO A 340 23.49 -12.15 -0.43
CA PRO A 340 22.30 -13.00 -0.19
C PRO A 340 21.70 -12.77 1.21
N PRO A 341 20.49 -13.31 1.51
CA PRO A 341 19.89 -13.19 2.84
C PRO A 341 20.79 -13.72 3.96
N ASN A 342 20.84 -13.02 5.10
CA ASN A 342 21.68 -13.31 6.27
C ASN A 342 23.19 -13.21 6.01
N SER A 343 23.60 -12.41 5.02
CA SER A 343 25.02 -12.20 4.70
C SER A 343 25.65 -11.02 5.44
N GLY A 344 24.84 -10.13 6.01
CA GLY A 344 25.29 -8.82 6.50
C GLY A 344 25.68 -7.85 5.38
N ASN A 345 25.43 -8.20 4.11
CA ASN A 345 25.74 -7.35 2.95
C ASN A 345 24.48 -6.67 2.42
N THR A 346 24.13 -5.53 3.01
CA THR A 346 22.97 -4.72 2.61
C THR A 346 23.23 -3.98 1.31
N GLN A 347 22.30 -4.08 0.37
CA GLN A 347 22.28 -3.38 -0.91
C GLN A 347 20.97 -2.63 -1.07
N LEU A 348 21.04 -1.45 -1.69
CA LEU A 348 19.85 -0.71 -2.12
C LEU A 348 19.36 -1.31 -3.44
N LEU A 349 18.09 -1.72 -3.48
CA LEU A 349 17.48 -2.36 -4.64
C LEU A 349 16.10 -1.76 -4.91
N ASP A 350 15.65 -1.77 -6.16
CA ASP A 350 14.23 -1.57 -6.49
C ASP A 350 13.44 -2.80 -6.00
N VAL A 351 12.68 -2.63 -4.92
CA VAL A 351 11.98 -3.73 -4.24
C VAL A 351 10.51 -3.84 -4.63
N HIS A 352 9.89 -2.75 -5.10
CA HIS A 352 8.47 -2.75 -5.49
C HIS A 352 8.18 -2.19 -6.89
N GLY A 353 9.13 -1.51 -7.54
CA GLY A 353 8.94 -0.90 -8.87
C GLY A 353 8.31 0.49 -8.87
N ALA A 354 8.68 1.30 -9.87
CA ALA A 354 8.05 2.59 -10.13
C ALA A 354 6.56 2.42 -10.47
N GLY A 355 5.70 3.11 -9.71
CA GLY A 355 4.25 2.96 -9.71
C GLY A 355 3.68 2.22 -8.49
N ALA A 356 4.55 1.77 -7.57
CA ALA A 356 4.14 1.24 -6.28
C ALA A 356 3.48 2.31 -5.41
N GLN A 357 2.56 1.87 -4.54
CA GLN A 357 1.92 2.72 -3.53
C GLN A 357 2.22 2.12 -2.16
N ARG A 358 2.78 2.95 -1.29
CA ARG A 358 3.16 2.58 0.07
C ARG A 358 2.75 3.72 1.01
N SER A 359 3.42 3.80 2.15
CA SER A 359 3.15 4.83 3.14
C SER A 359 4.42 5.16 3.91
N ASP A 360 4.58 6.42 4.28
CA ASP A 360 5.70 6.93 5.08
C ASP A 360 5.15 7.63 6.34
N PRO A 361 5.96 7.78 7.41
CA PRO A 361 5.59 8.60 8.56
C PRO A 361 5.29 10.04 8.13
N LYS A 362 4.24 10.63 8.69
CA LYS A 362 3.81 12.01 8.38
C LYS A 362 4.82 13.09 8.82
N SER A 363 5.60 12.78 9.84
CA SER A 363 6.64 13.63 10.42
C SER A 363 7.74 12.79 11.06
N GLY A 364 8.85 13.44 11.45
CA GLY A 364 9.98 12.79 12.10
C GLY A 364 11.31 13.07 11.39
N ASP A 365 12.33 12.31 11.77
CA ASP A 365 13.68 12.41 11.21
C ASP A 365 13.96 11.19 10.31
N PRO A 366 14.20 11.39 9.00
CA PRO A 366 14.54 10.31 8.07
C PRO A 366 15.78 9.51 8.50
N ALA A 367 16.71 10.11 9.24
CA ALA A 367 17.92 9.44 9.72
C ALA A 367 17.62 8.27 10.68
N GLN A 368 16.44 8.25 11.30
CA GLN A 368 15.98 7.14 12.14
C GLN A 368 15.62 5.88 11.34
N TRP A 369 15.58 6.00 10.01
CA TRP A 369 15.20 4.94 9.07
C TRP A 369 16.35 4.59 8.10
N SER A 370 17.60 4.74 8.55
CA SER A 370 18.79 4.49 7.71
C SER A 370 18.92 3.05 7.20
N GLU A 371 18.20 2.09 7.80
CA GLU A 371 18.12 0.69 7.36
C GLU A 371 16.79 0.37 6.67
N GLY A 372 15.94 1.37 6.45
CA GLY A 372 14.60 1.23 5.90
C GLY A 372 13.58 0.64 6.87
N HIS A 373 12.43 0.23 6.34
CA HIS A 373 11.31 -0.30 7.12
C HIS A 373 10.69 -1.56 6.52
N GLY A 374 10.34 -2.50 7.41
CA GLY A 374 9.68 -3.74 7.03
C GLY A 374 10.59 -4.77 6.37
N PRO A 375 10.03 -5.89 5.88
CA PRO A 375 10.81 -7.05 5.43
C PRO A 375 11.72 -6.80 4.21
N GLN A 376 11.40 -5.77 3.41
CA GLN A 376 12.21 -5.38 2.26
C GLN A 376 13.14 -4.19 2.53
N GLY A 377 13.19 -3.71 3.79
CA GLY A 377 13.95 -2.53 4.16
C GLY A 377 13.51 -1.30 3.36
N ASP A 378 12.21 -1.11 3.13
CA ASP A 378 11.68 -0.02 2.31
C ASP A 378 12.30 1.31 2.72
N VAL A 379 12.74 2.08 1.73
CA VAL A 379 13.21 3.44 1.96
C VAL A 379 12.09 4.28 2.58
N VAL A 380 12.41 4.97 3.66
CA VAL A 380 11.51 5.91 4.35
C VAL A 380 12.12 7.30 4.25
N ARG A 381 11.40 8.21 3.60
CA ARG A 381 11.89 9.57 3.34
C ARG A 381 11.31 10.60 4.30
N VAL A 382 10.10 10.40 4.83
CA VAL A 382 9.32 11.35 5.68
C VAL A 382 8.99 12.68 4.99
N TYR A 383 9.85 13.15 4.09
CA TYR A 383 9.69 14.29 3.22
C TYR A 383 9.57 13.77 1.78
N ASN A 384 8.38 13.85 1.23
CA ASN A 384 8.06 13.48 -0.14
C ASN A 384 7.57 14.73 -0.89
N TYR A 385 7.46 14.66 -2.21
CA TYR A 385 7.06 15.82 -3.00
C TYR A 385 5.53 15.92 -3.04
N ALA A 386 5.00 17.02 -3.55
CA ALA A 386 3.57 17.20 -3.75
C ALA A 386 3.25 17.53 -5.22
N ARG A 387 2.11 17.05 -5.70
CA ARG A 387 1.50 17.45 -6.97
C ARG A 387 0.02 17.72 -6.72
N CYS A 388 -0.36 18.98 -6.79
CA CYS A 388 -1.70 19.41 -6.44
C CYS A 388 -2.71 19.13 -7.56
N VAL A 389 -3.95 18.92 -7.18
CA VAL A 389 -5.09 18.64 -8.05
C VAL A 389 -6.25 19.58 -7.74
N ARG A 390 -7.15 19.77 -8.70
CA ARG A 390 -8.41 20.48 -8.53
C ARG A 390 -9.49 19.94 -9.47
N GLY A 391 -10.73 20.41 -9.27
CA GLY A 391 -11.84 20.11 -10.16
C GLY A 391 -12.43 18.70 -9.97
N GLY A 392 -12.95 18.11 -11.05
CA GLY A 392 -13.74 16.88 -10.98
C GLY A 392 -15.11 17.06 -10.32
N SER A 393 -15.71 15.95 -9.91
CA SER A 393 -16.99 15.91 -9.18
C SER A 393 -16.81 15.98 -7.65
N VAL A 394 -15.69 16.55 -7.19
CA VAL A 394 -15.28 16.54 -5.78
C VAL A 394 -16.03 17.62 -5.00
N VAL A 395 -16.54 17.23 -3.84
CA VAL A 395 -17.27 18.11 -2.93
C VAL A 395 -16.50 18.22 -1.63
N PHE A 396 -16.33 19.44 -1.13
CA PHE A 396 -15.74 19.70 0.18
C PHE A 396 -16.71 19.28 1.29
N ASP A 397 -16.22 18.45 2.21
CA ASP A 397 -16.90 18.04 3.43
C ASP A 397 -16.10 18.58 4.63
N PRO A 398 -16.58 19.63 5.32
CA PRO A 398 -15.80 20.25 6.38
C PRO A 398 -15.55 19.33 7.57
N ASP A 399 -16.45 18.38 7.82
CA ASP A 399 -16.45 17.55 9.03
C ASP A 399 -15.97 16.13 8.77
N GLY A 400 -15.95 15.71 7.49
CA GLY A 400 -15.76 14.32 7.09
C GLY A 400 -16.90 13.41 7.56
N ASP A 401 -16.74 12.10 7.35
CA ASP A 401 -17.66 11.09 7.85
C ASP A 401 -16.97 10.07 8.76
N PRO A 402 -16.72 10.40 10.04
CA PRO A 402 -16.10 9.49 10.99
C PRO A 402 -17.04 8.34 11.41
N THR A 403 -18.30 8.32 10.93
CA THR A 403 -19.30 7.32 11.28
C THR A 403 -19.41 6.19 10.26
N ALA A 404 -18.87 6.39 9.05
CA ALA A 404 -18.71 5.36 8.04
C ALA A 404 -17.61 4.35 8.42
N VAL A 405 -17.92 3.46 9.35
CA VAL A 405 -16.99 2.39 9.77
C VAL A 405 -17.47 1.04 9.24
N ARG A 406 -16.65 0.42 8.39
CA ARG A 406 -16.89 -0.95 7.92
C ARG A 406 -16.56 -1.99 9.01
N PRO A 407 -17.20 -3.16 9.00
CA PRO A 407 -16.95 -4.21 9.99
C PRO A 407 -15.48 -4.67 9.98
N ALA A 408 -14.88 -4.72 11.16
CA ALA A 408 -13.57 -5.34 11.36
C ALA A 408 -13.69 -6.87 11.38
N MET A 409 -12.59 -7.55 11.02
CA MET A 409 -12.45 -9.00 11.11
C MET A 409 -11.49 -9.37 12.23
N THR A 410 -11.81 -10.44 12.95
CA THR A 410 -10.90 -11.03 13.93
C THR A 410 -9.86 -11.88 13.21
N ILE A 411 -8.59 -11.66 13.55
CA ILE A 411 -7.43 -12.33 12.96
C ILE A 411 -6.69 -13.07 14.06
N GLU A 412 -6.43 -14.35 13.84
CA GLU A 412 -5.56 -15.14 14.71
C GLU A 412 -4.13 -15.11 14.15
N ASN A 413 -3.28 -14.26 14.73
CA ASN A 413 -1.86 -14.21 14.41
C ASN A 413 -1.08 -15.07 15.42
N THR A 414 -0.77 -16.32 15.07
CA THR A 414 -0.01 -17.22 15.96
C THR A 414 1.48 -16.86 16.08
N GLY A 415 1.91 -15.70 15.57
CA GLY A 415 3.27 -15.20 15.76
C GLY A 415 4.33 -15.94 14.93
N GLY A 416 3.91 -16.75 13.95
CA GLY A 416 4.81 -17.42 13.03
C GLY A 416 5.48 -16.39 12.10
N GLN A 417 6.68 -15.94 12.45
CA GLN A 417 7.61 -15.43 11.44
C GLN A 417 7.97 -16.61 10.52
N PRO A 418 7.66 -16.59 9.22
CA PRO A 418 8.16 -17.61 8.33
C PRO A 418 9.67 -17.44 8.19
N SER A 419 10.41 -18.51 8.45
CA SER A 419 11.77 -18.65 7.93
C SER A 419 11.71 -18.67 6.39
N PRO A 420 12.68 -18.09 5.68
CA PRO A 420 12.70 -18.12 4.22
C PRO A 420 12.74 -19.56 3.72
N ALA A 421 11.95 -19.84 2.68
CA ALA A 421 11.70 -21.15 2.12
C ALA A 421 12.96 -22.01 1.96
N GLY A 422 12.92 -23.24 2.49
CA GLY A 422 13.95 -24.24 2.26
C GLY A 422 13.85 -25.44 3.19
N SER A 423 13.46 -26.59 2.63
CA SER A 423 13.57 -27.95 3.17
C SER A 423 12.60 -28.41 4.27
N GLN A 424 11.63 -29.24 3.88
CA GLN A 424 11.10 -30.28 4.77
C GLN A 424 12.18 -31.35 5.02
N PRO A 425 12.38 -31.82 6.26
CA PRO A 425 12.90 -33.16 6.53
C PRO A 425 11.75 -34.17 6.78
N PRO A 426 12.01 -35.48 6.64
CA PRO A 426 10.98 -36.54 6.60
C PRO A 426 10.32 -36.80 7.97
N PRO A 427 9.19 -37.54 8.03
CA PRO A 427 8.39 -37.61 9.24
C PRO A 427 9.04 -38.54 10.27
N GLY A 428 9.22 -38.04 11.49
CA GLY A 428 9.61 -38.86 12.63
C GLY A 428 9.76 -38.09 13.93
N GLY A 429 8.97 -38.46 14.94
CA GLY A 429 9.26 -38.21 16.36
C GLY A 429 8.37 -37.15 17.02
N GLN A 430 7.43 -37.62 17.84
CA GLN A 430 6.71 -36.79 18.82
C GLN A 430 7.71 -36.15 19.79
N GLY A 431 7.73 -34.81 19.86
CA GLY A 431 8.50 -34.05 20.84
C GLY A 431 7.91 -32.66 21.01
N THR A 432 7.39 -32.37 22.20
CA THR A 432 6.82 -31.07 22.60
C THR A 432 7.89 -29.98 22.58
N GLY A 433 7.86 -29.10 21.57
CA GLY A 433 8.83 -28.02 21.39
C GLY A 433 8.22 -26.63 21.57
N GLN A 434 7.83 -26.28 22.80
CA GLN A 434 7.80 -24.88 23.22
C GLN A 434 9.20 -24.55 23.75
N GLY A 435 9.83 -23.48 23.25
CA GLY A 435 11.09 -22.99 23.79
C GLY A 435 10.97 -22.62 25.28
N PRO A 436 12.09 -22.41 25.99
CA PRO A 436 12.07 -22.09 27.41
C PRO A 436 11.21 -20.86 27.69
N ASP A 437 10.28 -20.98 28.64
CA ASP A 437 9.58 -19.82 29.21
C ASP A 437 10.59 -18.99 30.00
N LEU A 438 11.15 -17.96 29.37
CA LEU A 438 12.18 -17.11 29.97
C LEU A 438 11.66 -16.33 31.18
N ALA A 439 10.37 -16.03 31.25
CA ALA A 439 9.77 -15.37 32.41
C ALA A 439 9.77 -16.32 33.61
N ALA A 440 9.37 -17.58 33.40
CA ALA A 440 9.42 -18.62 34.44
C ALA A 440 10.86 -18.95 34.86
N ALA A 441 11.79 -19.03 33.91
CA ALA A 441 13.20 -19.28 34.18
C ALA A 441 13.84 -18.14 34.99
N ALA A 442 13.54 -16.88 34.64
CA ALA A 442 14.05 -15.71 35.36
C ALA A 442 13.50 -15.66 36.81
N ALA A 443 12.23 -15.98 36.99
CA ALA A 443 11.61 -16.09 38.31
C ALA A 443 12.27 -17.17 39.19
N GLN A 444 12.61 -18.33 38.62
CA GLN A 444 13.33 -19.40 39.34
C GLN A 444 14.76 -18.99 39.72
N LEU A 445 15.42 -18.19 38.89
CA LEU A 445 16.79 -17.71 39.12
C LEU A 445 16.86 -16.45 39.99
N GLY A 446 15.72 -15.84 40.33
CA GLY A 446 15.66 -14.63 41.15
C GLY A 446 16.19 -13.39 40.42
N VAL A 447 16.12 -13.37 39.09
CA VAL A 447 16.55 -12.25 38.22
C VAL A 447 15.36 -11.74 37.40
N THR A 448 15.49 -10.57 36.78
CA THR A 448 14.48 -10.11 35.81
C THR A 448 14.61 -10.86 34.49
N GLU A 449 13.52 -10.94 33.73
CA GLU A 449 13.56 -11.55 32.38
C GLU A 449 14.56 -10.85 31.46
N GLN A 450 14.68 -9.51 31.56
CA GLN A 450 15.67 -8.75 30.80
C GLN A 450 17.10 -9.12 31.18
N GLN A 451 17.41 -9.28 32.47
CA GLN A 451 18.73 -9.70 32.93
C GLN A 451 19.09 -11.10 32.42
N LEU A 452 18.12 -12.02 32.41
CA LEU A 452 18.30 -13.37 31.84
C LEU A 452 18.54 -13.29 30.32
N ARG A 453 17.78 -12.47 29.60
CA ARG A 453 17.90 -12.27 28.15
C ARG A 453 19.25 -11.68 27.75
N ASP A 454 19.70 -10.66 28.48
CA ASP A 454 21.00 -10.00 28.27
C ASP A 454 22.17 -10.96 28.58
N ALA A 455 22.02 -11.81 29.60
CA ALA A 455 23.02 -12.81 29.94
C ALA A 455 23.14 -13.90 28.86
N LEU A 456 22.01 -14.37 28.31
CA LEU A 456 21.97 -15.42 27.28
C LEU A 456 22.54 -14.95 25.93
N GLY A 457 22.30 -13.70 25.54
CA GLY A 457 22.74 -13.17 24.26
C GLY A 457 22.06 -13.86 23.05
N PRO A 458 22.57 -13.65 21.82
CA PRO A 458 21.98 -14.23 20.62
C PRO A 458 22.14 -15.77 20.59
N PRO A 459 21.19 -16.52 20.00
CA PRO A 459 21.27 -17.97 19.92
C PRO A 459 22.34 -18.44 18.91
N PRO A 460 23.04 -19.57 19.16
CA PRO A 460 22.94 -20.40 20.38
C PRO A 460 23.68 -19.75 21.57
N PRO A 461 23.05 -19.67 22.75
CA PRO A 461 23.65 -19.01 23.90
C PRO A 461 24.81 -19.84 24.48
N ASP A 462 25.87 -19.15 24.92
CA ASP A 462 26.90 -19.74 25.78
C ASP A 462 26.36 -19.80 27.22
N LEU A 463 25.78 -20.94 27.59
CA LEU A 463 25.15 -21.13 28.91
C LEU A 463 26.16 -21.05 30.06
N ALA A 464 27.43 -21.39 29.84
CA ALA A 464 28.46 -21.27 30.86
C ALA A 464 28.78 -19.79 31.13
N ALA A 465 28.91 -18.99 30.07
CA ALA A 465 29.13 -17.55 30.18
C ALA A 465 27.90 -16.82 30.74
N ALA A 466 26.69 -17.20 30.32
CA ALA A 466 25.45 -16.64 30.81
C ALA A 466 25.26 -16.90 32.32
N ALA A 467 25.53 -18.12 32.77
CA ALA A 467 25.46 -18.48 34.19
C ALA A 467 26.44 -17.65 35.04
N ALA A 468 27.67 -17.45 34.53
CA ALA A 468 28.66 -16.60 35.19
C ALA A 468 28.21 -15.14 35.32
N ARG A 469 27.55 -14.58 34.30
CA ARG A 469 26.99 -13.21 34.33
C ARG A 469 25.85 -13.06 35.33
N LEU A 470 25.05 -14.11 35.50
CA LEU A 470 23.91 -14.14 36.42
C LEU A 470 24.29 -14.51 37.86
N GLY A 471 25.54 -14.91 38.10
CA GLY A 471 25.99 -15.36 39.43
C GLY A 471 25.39 -16.71 39.85
N VAL A 472 24.95 -17.53 38.90
CA VAL A 472 24.38 -18.87 39.12
C VAL A 472 25.27 -19.95 38.51
N THR A 473 25.04 -21.20 38.87
CA THR A 473 25.73 -22.33 38.20
C THR A 473 25.08 -22.64 36.85
N GLU A 474 25.87 -23.14 35.90
CA GLU A 474 25.35 -23.56 34.59
C GLU A 474 24.24 -24.62 34.71
N ALA A 475 24.33 -25.51 35.70
CA ALA A 475 23.28 -26.50 35.98
C ALA A 475 21.96 -25.85 36.45
N GLN A 476 22.02 -24.78 37.26
CA GLN A 476 20.82 -24.04 37.67
C GLN A 476 20.19 -23.31 36.48
N LEU A 477 21.01 -22.71 35.62
CA LEU A 477 20.54 -22.05 34.40
C LEU A 477 19.90 -23.06 33.42
N ARG A 478 20.52 -24.21 33.19
CA ARG A 478 19.98 -25.30 32.36
C ARG A 478 18.64 -25.82 32.90
N ALA A 479 18.57 -26.07 34.21
CA ALA A 479 17.35 -26.51 34.87
C ALA A 479 16.21 -25.47 34.76
N ALA A 480 16.52 -24.19 34.94
CA ALA A 480 15.54 -23.10 34.80
C ALA A 480 15.04 -22.96 33.36
N LEU A 481 15.91 -23.17 32.37
CA LEU A 481 15.57 -23.13 30.96
C LEU A 481 14.95 -24.43 30.42
N GLY A 482 14.83 -25.49 31.23
CA GLY A 482 14.30 -26.78 30.78
C GLY A 482 15.14 -27.44 29.68
N VAL A 483 16.43 -27.12 29.59
CA VAL A 483 17.37 -27.72 28.62
C VAL A 483 18.30 -28.72 29.33
N PRO A 484 18.63 -29.86 28.70
CA PRO A 484 19.45 -30.90 29.30
C PRO A 484 20.90 -30.48 29.60
#